data_AF-A0A4U1HM60-F1
#
_entry.id   AF-A0A4U1HM60-F1
#
_cell.length_a   1.000
_cell.length_b   1.000
_cell.length_c   1.000
_cell.angle_alpha   90.00
_cell.angle_beta   90.00
_cell.angle_gamma   90.00
#
_symmetry.space_group_name_H-M   'P 1'
#
loop_
_entity.id
_entity.type
_entity.pdbx_description
1 polymer ?
#
loop_
_entity_poly.entity_id
_entity_poly.type
_entity_poly.pdbx_seq_one_letter_code
_entity_poly.pdbx_strand_id
1 'polypeptide(L)'
;MSTQTRLTSEQVYKAAPGVIAGLMAREKAPLAYTEAVTGALREGVSDELYREVAEQFPSEQIAFLTAAIANINAWNRIAIPFQYAPPIPGRKG
;
A
#
# COMPACT_ATOMS: atom_id res chain seq x y z
N MET A 1 0.29 26.44 6.90
CA MET A 1 0.69 25.26 6.09
C MET A 1 0.77 24.07 7.02
N SER A 2 -0.25 23.21 7.02
CA SER A 2 -0.24 22.00 7.85
C SER A 2 0.45 20.89 7.08
N THR A 3 1.67 20.55 7.47
CA THR A 3 2.41 19.42 6.90
C THR A 3 1.71 18.16 7.41
N GLN A 4 1.01 17.44 6.53
CA GLN A 4 0.51 16.11 6.86
C GLN A 4 1.74 15.23 7.18
N THR A 5 2.00 14.99 8.46
CA THR A 5 3.06 14.07 8.90
C THR A 5 2.77 12.73 8.27
N ARG A 6 3.61 12.33 7.31
CA ARG A 6 3.54 11.02 6.67
C ARG A 6 3.95 10.00 7.73
N LEU A 7 2.96 9.33 8.33
CA LEU A 7 3.24 8.22 9.23
C LEU A 7 3.99 7.16 8.43
N THR A 8 5.15 6.74 8.92
CA THR A 8 5.84 5.59 8.34
C THR A 8 4.97 4.34 8.53
N SER A 9 5.15 3.33 7.68
CA SER A 9 4.46 2.04 7.84
C SER A 9 4.61 1.52 9.27
N GLU A 10 5.82 1.65 9.86
CA GLU A 10 6.10 1.34 11.28
C GLU A 10 5.22 2.10 12.30
N GLN A 11 4.92 3.38 12.06
CA GLN A 11 4.06 4.17 12.95
C GLN A 11 2.58 3.79 12.82
N VAL A 12 2.13 3.41 11.62
CA VAL A 12 0.79 2.84 11.40
C VAL A 12 0.69 1.48 12.08
N TYR A 13 1.73 0.64 11.99
CA TYR A 13 1.79 -0.68 12.64
C TYR A 13 1.66 -0.60 14.17
N LYS A 14 2.25 0.41 14.81
CA LYS A 14 2.12 0.62 16.27
C LYS A 14 0.75 1.18 16.69
N ALA A 15 0.06 1.91 15.82
CA ALA A 15 -1.17 2.60 16.16
C ALA A 15 -2.43 1.71 16.14
N ALA A 16 -2.40 0.57 15.44
CA ALA A 16 -3.57 -0.32 15.30
C ALA A 16 -3.20 -1.82 15.41
N PRO A 17 -2.68 -2.28 16.56
CA PRO A 17 -2.21 -3.66 16.72
C PRO A 17 -3.30 -4.72 16.45
N GLY A 18 -4.57 -4.42 16.72
CA GLY A 18 -5.69 -5.34 16.50
C GLY A 18 -6.06 -5.58 15.04
N VAL A 19 -5.77 -4.63 14.14
CA VAL A 19 -6.08 -4.77 12.70
C VAL A 19 -5.11 -5.72 12.02
N ILE A 20 -3.83 -5.65 12.40
CA ILE A 20 -2.77 -6.49 11.81
C ILE A 20 -2.67 -7.86 12.49
N ALA A 21 -2.94 -7.94 13.79
CA ALA A 21 -2.91 -9.20 14.55
C ALA A 21 -3.94 -10.23 14.06
N GLY A 22 -5.07 -9.77 13.49
CA GLY A 22 -6.10 -10.64 12.91
C GLY A 22 -5.84 -11.09 11.47
N LEU A 23 -4.80 -10.57 10.79
CA LEU A 23 -4.55 -10.88 9.38
C LEU A 23 -3.95 -12.26 9.19
N MET A 24 -4.52 -13.01 8.26
CA MET A 24 -4.01 -14.30 7.79
C MET A 24 -2.83 -14.12 6.83
N ALA A 25 -2.09 -15.20 6.54
CA ALA A 25 -0.98 -15.18 5.57
C ALA A 25 -1.42 -14.59 4.21
N ARG A 26 -2.62 -14.94 3.76
CA ARG A 26 -3.25 -14.43 2.54
C ARG A 26 -3.48 -12.91 2.52
N GLU A 27 -3.49 -12.27 3.68
CA GLU A 27 -3.64 -10.81 3.82
C GLU A 27 -2.31 -10.11 4.12
N LYS A 28 -1.40 -10.79 4.82
CA LYS A 28 -0.07 -10.27 5.17
C LYS A 28 0.89 -10.22 3.98
N ALA A 29 0.95 -11.29 3.16
CA ALA A 29 1.87 -11.34 2.03
C ALA A 29 1.59 -10.24 0.98
N PRO A 30 0.32 -9.98 0.56
CA PRO A 30 0.00 -8.86 -0.33
C PRO A 30 0.33 -7.49 0.26
N LEU A 31 0.22 -7.32 1.58
CA LEU A 31 0.54 -6.06 2.23
C LEU A 31 2.04 -5.79 2.19
N ALA A 32 2.86 -6.77 2.57
CA ALA A 32 4.32 -6.68 2.46
C ALA A 32 4.77 -6.46 1.01
N TYR A 33 4.15 -7.16 0.06
CA TYR A 33 4.39 -6.94 -1.37
C TYR A 33 4.04 -5.52 -1.81
N THR A 34 2.91 -4.99 -1.34
CA THR A 34 2.48 -3.61 -1.64
C THR A 34 3.48 -2.58 -1.14
N GLU A 35 4.00 -2.75 0.08
CA GLU A 35 5.03 -1.88 0.65
C GLU A 35 6.32 -1.94 -0.17
N ALA A 36 6.77 -3.15 -0.50
CA ALA A 36 7.96 -3.37 -1.32
C ALA A 36 7.81 -2.70 -2.69
N VAL A 37 6.75 -3.00 -3.45
CA VAL A 37 6.51 -2.41 -4.78
C VAL A 37 6.39 -0.89 -4.74
N THR A 38 5.82 -0.32 -3.67
CA THR A 38 5.70 1.14 -3.51
C THR A 38 7.04 1.83 -3.29
N GLY A 39 7.98 1.17 -2.59
CA GLY A 39 9.33 1.66 -2.34
C GLY A 39 10.39 1.28 -3.40
N ALA A 40 10.16 0.20 -4.15
CA ALA A 40 11.14 -0.50 -4.98
C ALA A 40 11.47 0.17 -6.33
N LEU A 41 11.55 1.49 -6.40
CA LEU A 41 11.94 2.19 -7.64
C LEU A 41 13.35 1.84 -8.13
N ARG A 42 14.22 1.32 -7.25
CA ARG A 42 15.63 0.96 -7.57
C ARG A 42 16.00 -0.48 -7.26
N GLU A 43 15.49 -1.03 -6.17
CA GLU A 43 16.00 -2.29 -5.59
C GLU A 43 15.16 -3.51 -6.00
N GLY A 44 13.97 -3.29 -6.60
CA GLY A 44 13.06 -4.37 -6.97
C GLY A 44 12.39 -5.04 -5.76
N VAL A 45 11.67 -6.13 -6.04
CA VAL A 45 11.09 -7.00 -5.01
C VAL A 45 11.99 -8.23 -4.88
N SER A 46 12.27 -8.69 -3.65
CA SER A 46 13.09 -9.88 -3.44
C SER A 46 12.37 -11.15 -3.93
N ASP A 47 13.15 -12.13 -4.41
CA ASP A 47 12.62 -13.41 -4.86
C ASP A 47 11.86 -14.15 -3.76
N GLU A 48 12.31 -14.04 -2.51
CA GLU A 48 11.64 -14.64 -1.36
C GLU A 48 10.23 -14.07 -1.16
N LEU A 49 10.10 -12.74 -1.16
CA LEU A 49 8.81 -12.09 -1.01
C LEU A 49 7.88 -12.40 -2.20
N TYR A 50 8.43 -12.48 -3.42
CA TYR A 50 7.65 -12.89 -4.57
C TYR A 50 7.13 -14.34 -4.44
N ARG A 51 7.96 -15.27 -3.93
CA ARG A 51 7.54 -16.65 -3.65
C ARG A 51 6.43 -16.71 -2.62
N GLU A 52 6.56 -15.99 -1.50
CA GLU A 52 5.53 -15.95 -0.45
C GLU A 52 4.17 -15.48 -1.01
N VAL A 53 4.17 -14.49 -1.90
CA VAL A 53 2.95 -14.02 -2.56
C VAL A 53 2.41 -15.05 -3.56
N ALA A 54 3.30 -15.71 -4.31
CA ALA A 54 2.96 -16.76 -5.26
C ALA A 54 2.36 -18.02 -4.62
N GLU A 55 2.65 -18.28 -3.35
CA GLU A 55 1.97 -19.32 -2.58
C GLU A 55 0.51 -18.98 -2.27
N GLN A 56 0.15 -17.69 -2.24
CA GLN A 56 -1.19 -17.22 -1.87
C GLN A 56 -2.07 -16.89 -3.09
N PHE A 57 -1.47 -16.57 -4.23
CA PHE A 57 -2.18 -16.09 -5.42
C PHE A 57 -1.61 -16.69 -6.71
N PRO A 58 -2.46 -16.99 -7.72
CA PRO A 58 -1.98 -17.31 -9.05
C PRO A 58 -1.30 -16.09 -9.68
N SER A 59 -0.38 -16.34 -10.61
CA SER A 59 0.43 -15.30 -11.28
C SER A 59 -0.40 -14.17 -11.90
N GLU A 60 -1.57 -14.49 -12.46
CA GLU A 60 -2.50 -13.49 -13.01
C GLU A 60 -3.00 -12.50 -11.94
N GLN A 61 -3.34 -13.00 -10.74
CA GLN A 61 -3.76 -12.14 -9.63
C GLN A 61 -2.61 -11.29 -9.10
N ILE A 62 -1.37 -11.79 -9.15
CA ILE A 62 -0.17 -11.00 -8.80
C ILE A 62 0.05 -9.88 -9.81
N ALA A 63 -0.16 -10.14 -11.10
CA ALA A 63 -0.10 -9.12 -12.13
C ALA A 63 -1.17 -8.03 -11.91
N PHE A 64 -2.41 -8.42 -11.59
CA PHE A 64 -3.47 -7.46 -11.25
C PHE A 64 -3.15 -6.66 -9.99
N LEU A 65 -2.63 -7.30 -8.94
CA LEU A 65 -2.19 -6.63 -7.71
C LEU A 65 -1.10 -5.59 -8.02
N THR A 66 -0.10 -5.98 -8.79
CA THR A 66 1.00 -5.09 -9.19
C THR A 66 0.50 -3.88 -9.97
N ALA A 67 -0.41 -4.10 -10.92
CA ALA A 67 -1.03 -3.03 -11.70
C ALA A 67 -1.86 -2.07 -10.81
N ALA A 68 -2.61 -2.62 -9.85
CA ALA A 68 -3.39 -1.82 -8.89
C ALA A 68 -2.47 -0.95 -8.02
N ILE A 69 -1.38 -1.51 -7.49
CA ILE A 69 -0.37 -0.79 -6.70
C ILE A 69 0.26 0.33 -7.53
N ALA A 70 0.67 0.04 -8.77
CA ALA A 70 1.23 1.04 -9.66
C ALA A 70 0.24 2.19 -9.93
N ASN A 71 -1.02 1.84 -10.21
CA ASN A 71 -2.07 2.81 -10.51
C ASN A 71 -2.34 3.75 -9.32
N ILE A 72 -2.54 3.22 -8.11
CA ILE A 72 -2.78 4.07 -6.93
C ILE A 72 -1.56 4.95 -6.60
N ASN A 73 -0.35 4.41 -6.79
CA ASN A 73 0.88 5.18 -6.60
C ASN A 73 1.06 6.29 -7.64
N ALA A 74 0.60 6.10 -8.87
CA ALA A 74 0.56 7.15 -9.89
C ALA A 74 -0.46 8.24 -9.51
N TRP A 75 -1.69 7.84 -9.18
CA TRP A 75 -2.75 8.79 -8.79
C TRP A 75 -2.42 9.59 -7.55
N ASN A 76 -1.80 8.98 -6.54
CA ASN A 76 -1.34 9.70 -5.35
C ASN A 76 -0.32 10.80 -5.71
N ARG A 77 0.61 10.52 -6.64
CA ARG A 77 1.60 11.51 -7.10
C ARG A 77 0.97 12.62 -7.95
N ILE A 78 -0.08 12.30 -8.71
CA ILE A 78 -0.85 13.30 -9.47
C ILE A 78 -1.67 14.17 -8.53
N ALA A 79 -2.41 13.59 -7.58
CA ALA A 79 -3.36 14.30 -6.73
C ALA A 79 -2.69 15.32 -5.78
N ILE A 80 -1.51 15.00 -5.24
CA ILE A 80 -0.79 15.84 -4.27
C ILE A 80 -0.53 17.28 -4.78
N PRO A 81 0.10 17.51 -5.96
CA PRO A 81 0.36 18.86 -6.46
C PRO A 81 -0.92 19.62 -6.80
N PHE A 82 -2.00 18.93 -7.20
CA PHE A 82 -3.30 19.55 -7.49
C PHE A 82 -4.20 19.72 -6.26
N GLN A 83 -3.74 19.32 -5.07
CA GLN A 83 -4.50 19.38 -3.82
C GLN A 83 -5.90 18.78 -3.94
N TYR A 84 -6.03 17.67 -4.68
CA TYR A 84 -7.29 16.94 -4.76
C TYR A 84 -7.57 16.29 -3.39
N ALA A 85 -8.33 16.99 -2.56
CA ALA A 85 -8.81 16.46 -1.29
C ALA A 85 -10.14 15.72 -1.53
N PRO A 86 -10.28 14.46 -1.06
CA PRO A 86 -11.59 13.83 -1.05
C PRO A 86 -12.55 14.67 -0.19
N PRO A 87 -13.84 14.74 -0.55
CA PRO A 87 -14.82 15.45 0.25
C PRO A 87 -14.86 14.84 1.65
N ILE A 88 -14.75 15.66 2.69
CA ILE A 88 -14.89 15.22 4.08
C ILE A 88 -16.37 14.91 4.29
N PRO A 89 -16.77 13.66 4.57
CA PRO A 89 -18.16 13.33 4.82
C PRO A 89 -18.72 14.20 5.96
N GLY A 90 -19.79 14.95 5.68
CA GLY A 90 -20.50 15.77 6.67
C GLY A 90 -20.09 17.25 6.76
N ARG A 91 -19.04 17.70 6.07
CA ARG A 91 -18.72 19.14 5.98
C ARG A 91 -19.43 19.75 4.76
N LYS A 92 -20.58 20.39 4.95
CA LYS A 92 -21.14 21.30 3.94
C LYS A 92 -20.26 22.56 3.86
N GLY A 93 -19.99 23.01 2.65
CA GLY A 93 -19.16 24.18 2.34
C GLY A 93 -19.69 25.46 2.94
#